data_AF-A0AAX3WZE3-F1
#
_entry.id   AF-A0AAX3WZE3-F1
#
_cell.length_a   1.000
_cell.length_b   1.000
_cell.length_c   1.000
_cell.angle_alpha   90.00
_cell.angle_beta   90.00
_cell.angle_gamma   90.00
#
_symmetry.space_group_name_H-M   'P 1'
#
loop_
_entity.id
_entity.type
_entity.pdbx_description
1 polymer ?
#
loop_
_entity_poly.entity_id
_entity_poly.type
_entity_poly.pdbx_seq_one_letter_code
_entity_poly.pdbx_strand_id
1 'polypeptide(L)'
;MELNKFQELSKRTMPFKGEPKNNVEYENGLTNYAMGLIGECTEVLRATNDHEAILKEIGDVSHYAFGILTFLNETYEPLANYFVEGTKEQLINKIIILSGEISEQVKKFVFHRHELNSTKVILALKMLIKNLIELAKFYDSTLEQICEMNIDKLKKRYPETFNVEDSKKRVDLEVTS
;
A
#
# COMPACT_ATOMS: atom_id res chain seq x y z
N MET A 1 4.32 -14.88 4.28
CA MET A 1 3.55 -15.24 3.05
C MET A 1 4.16 -14.66 1.77
N GLU A 2 4.10 -15.33 0.60
CA GLU A 2 4.57 -14.74 -0.67
C GLU A 2 3.85 -13.44 -1.05
N LEU A 3 4.56 -12.46 -1.62
CA LEU A 3 4.02 -11.13 -1.92
C LEU A 3 2.89 -11.14 -2.96
N ASN A 4 2.96 -12.00 -3.99
CA ASN A 4 1.86 -12.14 -4.95
C ASN A 4 0.62 -12.81 -4.32
N LYS A 5 0.80 -13.67 -3.32
CA LYS A 5 -0.32 -14.20 -2.51
C LYS A 5 -0.93 -13.11 -1.63
N PHE A 6 -0.12 -12.20 -1.10
CA PHE A 6 -0.62 -11.01 -0.41
C PHE A 6 -1.48 -10.13 -1.33
N GLN A 7 -0.99 -9.85 -2.55
CA GLN A 7 -1.73 -9.07 -3.55
C GLN A 7 -3.13 -9.64 -3.78
N GLU A 8 -3.23 -10.96 -4.02
CA GLU A 8 -4.52 -11.62 -4.23
C GLU A 8 -5.45 -11.54 -2.99
N LEU A 9 -4.92 -11.79 -1.79
CA LEU A 9 -5.73 -11.73 -0.57
C LEU A 9 -6.20 -10.31 -0.23
N SER A 10 -5.44 -9.30 -0.60
CA SER A 10 -5.74 -7.89 -0.34
C SER A 10 -7.00 -7.41 -1.09
N LYS A 11 -7.31 -8.02 -2.25
CA LYS A 11 -8.52 -7.74 -3.04
C LYS A 11 -9.80 -7.79 -2.21
N ARG A 12 -9.88 -8.67 -1.20
CA ARG A 12 -11.07 -8.82 -0.35
C ARG A 12 -11.53 -7.52 0.32
N THR A 13 -10.61 -6.61 0.60
CA THR A 13 -10.88 -5.33 1.26
C THR A 13 -10.72 -4.12 0.35
N MET A 14 -10.42 -4.34 -0.94
CA MET A 14 -10.44 -3.27 -1.93
C MET A 14 -11.87 -2.87 -2.29
N PRO A 15 -12.11 -1.61 -2.67
CA PRO A 15 -13.32 -1.20 -3.38
C PRO A 15 -13.56 -2.12 -4.58
N PHE A 16 -14.81 -2.56 -4.77
CA PHE A 16 -15.21 -3.46 -5.86
C PHE A 16 -14.41 -4.76 -5.93
N LYS A 17 -13.77 -5.17 -4.82
CA LYS A 17 -12.85 -6.31 -4.75
C LYS A 17 -11.68 -6.24 -5.75
N GLY A 18 -11.30 -5.03 -6.15
CA GLY A 18 -10.26 -4.80 -7.16
C GLY A 18 -10.74 -4.96 -8.61
N GLU A 19 -12.03 -5.20 -8.84
CA GLU A 19 -12.62 -5.42 -10.17
C GLU A 19 -13.67 -4.34 -10.49
N PRO A 20 -13.24 -3.13 -10.87
CA PRO A 20 -14.17 -2.06 -11.24
C PRO A 20 -14.95 -2.42 -12.52
N LYS A 21 -16.25 -2.14 -12.55
CA LYS A 21 -17.14 -2.50 -13.67
C LYS A 21 -17.16 -1.47 -14.80
N ASN A 22 -16.65 -0.27 -14.53
CA ASN A 22 -16.65 0.84 -15.47
C ASN A 22 -15.52 1.83 -15.13
N ASN A 23 -15.28 2.78 -16.03
CA ASN A 23 -14.20 3.76 -15.88
C ASN A 23 -14.37 4.67 -14.65
N VAL A 24 -15.61 4.96 -14.22
CA VAL A 24 -15.84 5.79 -13.03
C VAL A 24 -15.40 5.06 -11.77
N GLU A 25 -15.77 3.79 -11.63
CA GLU A 25 -15.31 2.94 -10.53
C GLU A 25 -13.79 2.76 -10.54
N TYR A 26 -13.19 2.60 -11.72
CA TYR A 26 -11.74 2.50 -11.89
C TYR A 26 -11.02 3.78 -11.44
N GLU A 27 -11.44 4.94 -11.97
CA GLU A 27 -10.86 6.24 -11.60
C GLU A 27 -11.01 6.52 -10.10
N ASN A 28 -12.18 6.22 -9.52
CA ASN A 28 -12.42 6.38 -8.08
C ASN A 28 -11.58 5.43 -7.23
N GLY A 29 -11.48 4.16 -7.61
CA GLY A 29 -10.68 3.15 -6.92
C GLY A 29 -9.19 3.51 -6.93
N LEU A 30 -8.67 3.87 -8.11
CA LEU A 30 -7.29 4.28 -8.29
C LEU A 30 -6.96 5.56 -7.51
N THR A 31 -7.86 6.55 -7.52
CA THR A 31 -7.70 7.80 -6.77
C THR A 31 -7.70 7.56 -5.26
N ASN A 32 -8.67 6.78 -4.76
CA ASN A 32 -8.75 6.40 -3.35
C ASN A 32 -7.44 5.75 -2.88
N TYR A 33 -6.93 4.79 -3.66
CA TYR A 33 -5.71 4.08 -3.30
C TYR A 33 -4.45 4.94 -3.36
N ALA A 34 -4.36 5.86 -4.33
CA ALA A 34 -3.25 6.80 -4.41
C ALA A 34 -3.24 7.79 -3.23
N MET A 35 -4.41 8.24 -2.79
CA MET A 35 -4.54 9.10 -1.60
C MET A 35 -4.19 8.33 -0.33
N GLY A 36 -4.71 7.11 -0.17
CA GLY A 36 -4.40 6.23 0.95
C GLY A 36 -2.90 5.97 1.05
N LEU A 37 -2.24 5.62 -0.06
CA LEU A 37 -0.81 5.35 -0.10
C LEU A 37 0.05 6.49 0.49
N ILE A 38 -0.22 7.74 0.11
CA ILE A 38 0.52 8.89 0.67
C ILE A 38 0.26 9.04 2.17
N GLY A 39 -1.00 8.88 2.58
CA GLY A 39 -1.40 8.95 3.98
C GLY A 39 -0.60 7.97 4.83
N GLU A 40 -0.64 6.68 4.47
CA GLU A 40 0.06 5.63 5.21
C GLU A 40 1.59 5.81 5.18
N CYS A 41 2.17 6.26 4.04
CA CYS A 41 3.60 6.58 3.99
C CYS A 41 4.00 7.66 5.00
N THR A 42 3.10 8.61 5.25
CA THR A 42 3.30 9.67 6.25
C THR A 42 3.10 9.13 7.67
N GLU A 43 2.23 8.14 7.87
CA GLU A 43 2.06 7.48 9.16
C GLU A 43 3.33 6.69 9.56
N VAL A 44 4.01 6.04 8.61
CA VAL A 44 5.33 5.40 8.86
C VAL A 44 6.34 6.40 9.42
N LEU A 45 6.38 7.63 8.87
CA LEU A 45 7.24 8.70 9.38
C LEU A 45 6.83 9.14 10.80
N ARG A 46 5.53 9.15 11.10
CA ARG A 46 4.96 9.62 12.37
C ARG A 46 5.00 8.59 13.50
N ALA A 47 5.17 7.30 13.20
CA ALA A 47 5.18 6.24 14.21
C ALA A 47 6.42 6.25 15.15
N THR A 48 7.29 7.27 15.08
CA THR A 48 8.35 7.64 16.05
C THR A 48 8.92 6.49 16.91
N ASN A 49 9.84 5.69 16.35
CA ASN A 49 10.55 4.59 17.02
C ASN A 49 9.67 3.52 17.72
N ASP A 50 8.35 3.56 17.60
CA ASP A 50 7.48 2.48 18.01
C ASP A 50 7.54 1.38 16.95
N HIS A 51 8.15 0.27 17.33
CA HIS A 51 8.37 -0.85 16.42
C HIS A 51 7.05 -1.41 15.89
N GLU A 52 6.06 -1.66 16.75
CA GLU A 52 4.81 -2.28 16.35
C GLU A 52 3.99 -1.34 15.46
N ALA A 53 3.92 -0.06 15.82
CA ALA A 53 3.26 0.95 15.01
C ALA A 53 3.89 1.05 13.62
N ILE A 54 5.24 1.05 13.52
CA ILE A 54 5.92 1.11 12.23
C ILE A 54 5.63 -0.11 11.37
N LEU A 55 5.67 -1.33 11.93
CA LEU A 55 5.33 -2.54 11.16
C LEU A 55 3.87 -2.49 10.67
N LYS A 56 2.94 -2.03 11.51
CA LYS A 56 1.54 -1.83 11.13
C LYS A 56 1.42 -0.89 9.93
N GLU A 57 2.08 0.26 9.97
CA GLU A 57 2.00 1.25 8.88
C GLU A 57 2.71 0.79 7.61
N ILE A 58 3.84 0.06 7.70
CA ILE A 58 4.45 -0.59 6.53
C ILE A 58 3.47 -1.58 5.87
N GLY A 59 2.69 -2.31 6.68
CA GLY A 59 1.64 -3.19 6.18
C GLY A 59 0.51 -2.42 5.48
N ASP A 60 0.09 -1.28 6.02
CA ASP A 60 -0.94 -0.43 5.43
C ASP A 60 -0.46 0.22 4.12
N VAL A 61 0.79 0.71 4.05
CA VAL A 61 1.43 1.15 2.80
C VAL A 61 1.44 0.02 1.76
N SER A 62 1.77 -1.21 2.18
CA SER A 62 1.79 -2.38 1.31
C SER A 62 0.39 -2.66 0.73
N HIS A 63 -0.65 -2.59 1.56
CA HIS A 63 -2.04 -2.79 1.10
C HIS A 63 -2.40 -1.84 -0.04
N TYR A 64 -2.09 -0.54 0.10
CA TYR A 64 -2.37 0.42 -0.96
C TYR A 64 -1.45 0.25 -2.18
N ALA A 65 -0.16 -0.02 -1.99
CA ALA A 65 0.77 -0.18 -3.11
C ALA A 65 0.39 -1.38 -4.00
N PHE A 66 0.12 -2.54 -3.40
CA PHE A 66 -0.31 -3.73 -4.14
C PHE A 66 -1.73 -3.61 -4.70
N GLY A 67 -2.60 -2.85 -4.04
CA GLY A 67 -3.92 -2.52 -4.57
C GLY A 67 -3.85 -1.65 -5.83
N ILE A 68 -2.91 -0.69 -5.91
CA ILE A 68 -2.70 0.08 -7.14
C ILE A 68 -2.20 -0.84 -8.26
N LEU A 69 -1.24 -1.74 -8.00
CA LEU A 69 -0.83 -2.75 -9.00
C LEU A 69 -2.03 -3.56 -9.50
N THR A 70 -2.92 -3.96 -8.59
CA THR A 70 -4.15 -4.68 -8.94
C THR A 70 -5.06 -3.85 -9.85
N PHE A 71 -5.31 -2.58 -9.55
CA PHE A 71 -6.08 -1.72 -10.45
C PHE A 71 -5.43 -1.56 -11.82
N LEU A 72 -4.09 -1.54 -11.88
CA LEU A 72 -3.35 -1.48 -13.15
C LEU A 72 -3.34 -2.82 -13.91
N ASN A 73 -3.99 -3.87 -13.40
CA ASN A 73 -3.92 -5.24 -13.91
C ASN A 73 -2.48 -5.80 -13.96
N GLU A 74 -1.65 -5.40 -13.00
CA GLU A 74 -0.24 -5.78 -12.93
C GLU A 74 0.03 -6.70 -11.75
N THR A 75 0.80 -7.76 -12.00
CA THR A 75 1.33 -8.63 -10.93
C THR A 75 2.65 -8.06 -10.44
N TYR A 76 2.90 -8.13 -9.13
CA TYR A 76 4.18 -7.67 -8.61
C TYR A 76 5.35 -8.55 -9.09
N GLU A 77 6.36 -7.87 -9.63
CA GLU A 77 7.62 -8.46 -10.05
C GLU A 77 8.78 -7.62 -9.48
N PRO A 78 9.76 -8.22 -8.78
CA PRO A 78 10.90 -7.50 -8.21
C PRO A 78 11.78 -6.83 -9.26
N LEU A 79 12.36 -5.67 -8.91
CA LEU A 79 13.37 -5.02 -9.73
C LEU A 79 14.75 -5.62 -9.45
N ALA A 80 15.26 -6.45 -10.37
CA ALA A 80 16.56 -7.09 -10.23
C ALA A 80 17.74 -6.09 -10.14
N ASN A 81 17.63 -4.96 -10.85
CA ASN A 81 18.72 -3.97 -11.00
C ASN A 81 18.47 -2.67 -10.21
N TYR A 82 17.63 -2.72 -9.17
CA TYR A 82 17.37 -1.57 -8.31
C TYR A 82 17.84 -1.86 -6.88
N PHE A 83 18.97 -1.26 -6.53
CA PHE A 83 19.57 -1.37 -5.21
C PHE A 83 19.07 -0.22 -4.33
N VAL A 84 18.72 -0.58 -3.09
CA VAL A 84 18.28 0.37 -2.07
C VAL A 84 19.33 0.35 -0.97
N GLU A 85 19.86 1.53 -0.69
CA GLU A 85 20.84 1.79 0.35
C GLU A 85 20.45 3.07 1.08
N GLY A 86 20.92 3.22 2.32
CA GLY A 86 20.69 4.40 3.13
C GLY A 86 20.21 4.08 4.53
N THR A 87 20.02 5.13 5.33
CA THR A 87 19.48 5.05 6.69
C THR A 87 17.97 4.82 6.66
N LYS A 88 17.40 4.39 7.80
CA LYS A 88 15.94 4.29 7.99
C LYS A 88 15.20 5.55 7.51
N GLU A 89 15.70 6.73 7.90
CA GLU A 89 15.12 8.02 7.53
C GLU A 89 15.16 8.26 6.01
N GLN A 90 16.26 7.93 5.35
CA GLN A 90 16.38 8.06 3.89
C GLN A 90 15.40 7.15 3.15
N LEU A 91 15.19 5.92 3.63
CA LEU A 91 14.21 4.99 3.06
C LEU A 91 12.77 5.48 3.27
N ILE A 92 12.45 5.99 4.46
CA ILE A 92 11.13 6.60 4.76
C ILE A 92 10.88 7.82 3.86
N ASN A 93 11.85 8.70 3.71
CA ASN A 93 11.74 9.84 2.79
C ASN A 93 11.54 9.39 1.34
N LYS A 94 12.20 8.30 0.92
CA LYS A 94 12.05 7.74 -0.43
C LYS A 94 10.63 7.22 -0.69
N ILE A 95 10.03 6.48 0.25
CA ILE A 95 8.65 5.96 0.06
C ILE A 95 7.62 7.10 -0.02
N ILE A 96 7.84 8.19 0.75
CA ILE A 96 7.00 9.40 0.69
C ILE A 96 7.12 10.06 -0.68
N ILE A 97 8.36 10.31 -1.16
CA ILE A 97 8.60 10.91 -2.48
C ILE A 97 7.94 10.07 -3.59
N LEU A 98 8.14 8.75 -3.57
CA LEU A 98 7.56 7.84 -4.57
C LEU A 98 6.01 7.83 -4.51
N SER A 99 5.42 7.85 -3.33
CA SER A 99 3.96 7.95 -3.18
C SER A 99 3.40 9.27 -3.75
N GLY A 100 4.12 10.38 -3.57
CA GLY A 100 3.79 11.67 -4.16
C GLY A 100 3.86 11.65 -5.69
N GLU A 101 4.88 11.02 -6.26
CA GLU A 101 4.98 10.84 -7.72
C GLU A 101 3.83 10.01 -8.30
N ILE A 102 3.45 8.92 -7.62
CA ILE A 102 2.31 8.07 -8.00
C ILE A 102 1.02 8.90 -7.99
N SER A 103 0.76 9.61 -6.90
CA SER A 103 -0.43 10.46 -6.79
C SER A 103 -0.47 11.57 -7.83
N GLU A 104 0.67 12.18 -8.16
CA GLU A 104 0.74 13.18 -9.23
C GLU A 104 0.35 12.59 -10.59
N GLN A 105 0.76 11.36 -10.90
CA GLN A 105 0.33 10.68 -12.14
C GLN A 105 -1.18 10.39 -12.12
N VAL A 106 -1.70 9.87 -11.01
CA VAL A 106 -3.14 9.58 -10.87
C VAL A 106 -3.97 10.86 -10.97
N LYS A 107 -3.53 11.96 -10.34
CA LYS A 107 -4.20 13.26 -10.42
C LYS A 107 -4.25 13.78 -11.87
N LYS A 108 -3.13 13.70 -12.60
CA LYS A 108 -3.07 14.10 -14.02
C LYS A 108 -4.01 13.26 -14.90
N PHE A 109 -4.05 11.96 -14.65
CA PHE A 109 -4.96 11.05 -15.35
C PHE A 109 -6.43 11.41 -15.07
N VAL A 110 -6.83 11.41 -13.80
CA VAL A 110 -8.26 11.52 -13.41
C VAL A 110 -8.79 12.95 -13.56
N PHE A 111 -8.06 13.95 -13.10
CA PHE A 111 -8.58 15.33 -13.00
C PHE A 111 -8.15 16.23 -14.16
N HIS A 112 -7.02 15.94 -14.80
CA HIS A 112 -6.58 16.71 -15.98
C HIS A 112 -6.85 15.99 -17.31
N ARG A 113 -7.40 14.77 -17.25
CA ARG A 113 -7.77 13.96 -18.43
C ARG A 113 -6.59 13.66 -19.36
N HIS A 114 -5.39 13.55 -18.80
CA HIS A 114 -4.22 13.05 -19.52
C HIS A 114 -4.27 11.53 -19.62
N GLU A 115 -3.50 10.93 -20.52
CA GLU A 115 -3.25 9.49 -20.46
C GLU A 115 -2.47 9.11 -19.19
N LEU A 116 -2.83 7.98 -18.58
CA LEU A 116 -2.09 7.46 -17.44
C LEU A 116 -0.75 6.92 -17.91
N ASN A 117 0.34 7.48 -17.39
CA ASN A 117 1.67 6.91 -17.56
C ASN A 117 1.84 5.70 -16.64
N SER A 118 1.20 4.58 -16.99
CA SER A 118 1.20 3.34 -16.21
C SER A 118 2.61 2.83 -15.96
N THR A 119 3.49 2.87 -16.98
CA THR A 119 4.90 2.47 -16.85
C THR A 119 5.62 3.22 -15.72
N LYS A 120 5.42 4.55 -15.62
CA LYS A 120 6.02 5.35 -14.55
C LYS A 120 5.44 4.99 -13.18
N VAL A 121 4.12 4.80 -13.09
CA VAL A 121 3.45 4.42 -11.83
C VAL A 121 3.92 3.04 -11.36
N ILE A 122 3.98 2.05 -12.25
CA ILE A 122 4.42 0.68 -11.95
C ILE A 122 5.88 0.70 -11.49
N LEU A 123 6.76 1.44 -12.16
CA LEU A 123 8.15 1.57 -11.76
C LEU A 123 8.27 2.18 -10.36
N ALA A 124 7.54 3.26 -10.09
CA ALA A 124 7.54 3.91 -8.77
C ALA A 124 7.02 2.97 -7.68
N LEU A 125 5.95 2.19 -7.94
CA LEU A 125 5.43 1.18 -7.02
C LEU A 125 6.45 0.08 -6.72
N LYS A 126 7.12 -0.45 -7.75
CA LYS A 126 8.14 -1.48 -7.57
C LYS A 126 9.35 -0.95 -6.78
N MET A 127 9.78 0.28 -7.04
CA MET A 127 10.81 0.95 -6.24
C MET A 127 10.35 1.17 -4.80
N LEU A 128 9.09 1.59 -4.58
CA LEU A 128 8.51 1.80 -3.26
C LEU A 128 8.50 0.49 -2.47
N ILE A 129 7.98 -0.58 -3.05
CA ILE A 129 7.95 -1.92 -2.43
C ILE A 129 9.36 -2.40 -2.11
N LYS A 130 10.35 -2.18 -2.99
CA LYS A 130 11.75 -2.51 -2.70
C LYS A 130 12.31 -1.72 -1.51
N ASN A 131 11.93 -0.45 -1.34
CA ASN A 131 12.29 0.31 -0.14
C ASN A 131 11.60 -0.23 1.11
N LEU A 132 10.34 -0.70 1.03
CA LEU A 132 9.67 -1.34 2.16
C LEU A 132 10.35 -2.66 2.57
N ILE A 133 10.82 -3.44 1.59
CA ILE A 133 11.60 -4.66 1.84
C ILE A 133 12.88 -4.35 2.62
N GLU A 134 13.64 -3.33 2.21
CA GLU A 134 14.84 -2.95 2.94
C GLU A 134 14.51 -2.29 4.30
N LEU A 135 13.44 -1.51 4.37
CA LEU A 135 13.01 -0.88 5.62
C LEU A 135 12.60 -1.93 6.66
N ALA A 136 11.88 -2.98 6.27
CA ALA A 136 11.48 -4.07 7.16
C ALA A 136 12.68 -4.73 7.86
N LYS A 137 13.82 -4.87 7.16
CA LYS A 137 15.05 -5.46 7.72
C LYS A 137 15.63 -4.64 8.86
N PHE A 138 15.45 -3.32 8.85
CA PHE A 138 15.88 -2.46 9.95
C PHE A 138 15.05 -2.65 11.24
N TYR A 139 13.94 -3.37 11.13
CA TYR A 139 13.01 -3.73 12.21
C TYR A 139 12.96 -5.25 12.40
N ASP A 140 14.03 -5.97 12.06
CA ASP A 140 14.17 -7.42 12.25
C ASP A 140 13.00 -8.24 11.69
N SER A 141 12.38 -7.76 10.60
CA SER A 141 11.25 -8.38 9.93
C SER A 141 11.47 -8.46 8.42
N THR A 142 10.67 -9.27 7.73
CA THR A 142 10.55 -9.24 6.27
C THR A 142 9.23 -8.59 5.86
N LEU A 143 9.14 -8.13 4.61
CA LEU A 143 7.89 -7.58 4.09
C LEU A 143 6.80 -8.66 4.03
N GLU A 144 7.18 -9.91 3.74
CA GLU A 144 6.29 -11.07 3.73
C GLU A 144 5.61 -11.34 5.09
N GLN A 145 6.33 -11.12 6.19
CA GLN A 145 5.79 -11.24 7.54
C GLN A 145 4.84 -10.08 7.86
N ILE A 146 5.23 -8.85 7.51
CA ILE A 146 4.40 -7.66 7.72
C ILE A 146 3.10 -7.74 6.91
N CYS A 147 3.17 -8.21 5.66
CA CYS A 147 2.01 -8.45 4.81
C CYS A 147 1.06 -9.52 5.40
N GLU A 148 1.60 -10.54 6.06
CA GLU A 148 0.81 -11.57 6.74
C GLU A 148 0.07 -10.99 7.95
N MET A 149 0.77 -10.23 8.80
CA MET A 149 0.16 -9.48 9.91
C MET A 149 -0.94 -8.52 9.43
N ASN A 150 -0.72 -7.85 8.30
CA ASN A 150 -1.70 -6.94 7.72
C ASN A 150 -2.98 -7.69 7.29
N ILE A 151 -2.84 -8.85 6.62
CA ILE A 151 -4.00 -9.67 6.24
C ILE A 151 -4.78 -10.15 7.48
N ASP A 152 -4.10 -10.58 8.53
CA ASP A 152 -4.77 -11.05 9.74
C ASP A 152 -5.51 -9.92 10.46
N LYS A 153 -4.90 -8.73 10.56
CA LYS A 153 -5.56 -7.50 11.02
C LYS A 153 -6.80 -7.18 10.18
N LEU A 154 -6.69 -7.21 8.85
CA LEU A 154 -7.79 -6.91 7.94
C LEU A 154 -8.89 -7.98 7.97
N LYS A 155 -8.58 -9.25 8.23
CA LYS A 155 -9.60 -10.31 8.46
C LYS A 155 -10.35 -10.08 9.76
N LYS A 156 -9.65 -9.69 10.84
CA LYS A 156 -10.29 -9.35 12.11
C LYS A 156 -11.22 -8.14 11.96
N ARG A 157 -10.76 -7.11 11.25
CA ARG A 157 -11.54 -5.88 10.99
C ARG A 157 -12.70 -6.13 10.02
N TYR A 158 -12.47 -6.90 8.96
CA TYR A 158 -13.42 -7.15 7.88
C TYR A 158 -13.55 -8.67 7.63
N PRO A 159 -14.37 -9.38 8.42
CA PRO A 159 -14.51 -10.83 8.31
C PRO A 159 -14.92 -11.30 6.90
N GLU A 160 -15.88 -10.60 6.29
CA GLU A 160 -16.41 -10.93 4.96
C GLU A 160 -15.72 -10.11 3.85
N THR A 161 -15.91 -8.80 3.87
CA THR A 161 -15.34 -7.84 2.92
C THR A 161 -15.36 -6.45 3.53
N PHE A 162 -14.70 -5.47 2.88
CA PHE A 162 -14.75 -4.10 3.35
C PHE A 162 -16.20 -3.59 3.44
N ASN A 163 -16.52 -2.97 4.57
CA ASN A 163 -17.75 -2.20 4.74
C ASN A 163 -17.51 -1.00 5.66
N VAL A 164 -18.34 0.03 5.48
CA VAL A 164 -18.18 1.33 6.16
C VAL A 164 -18.35 1.22 7.67
N GLU A 165 -19.25 0.35 8.14
CA GLU A 165 -19.54 0.21 9.57
C GLU A 165 -18.36 -0.40 10.32
N ASP A 166 -17.76 -1.45 9.79
CA ASP A 166 -16.58 -2.08 10.39
C ASP A 166 -15.34 -1.18 10.30
N SER A 167 -15.24 -0.37 9.24
CA SER A 167 -14.19 0.65 9.11
C SER A 167 -14.24 1.68 10.24
N LYS A 168 -15.44 2.04 10.71
CA LYS A 168 -15.64 2.94 11.87
C LYS A 168 -15.45 2.23 13.21
N LYS A 169 -15.99 1.01 13.35
CA LYS A 169 -15.94 0.25 14.63
C LYS A 169 -14.52 -0.13 15.04
N ARG A 170 -13.65 -0.46 14.07
CA ARG A 170 -12.24 -0.82 14.29
C ARG A 170 -12.03 -1.86 15.40
N VAL A 171 -12.76 -2.97 15.33
CA VAL A 171 -12.71 -4.10 16.30
C VAL A 171 -11.33 -4.76 16.42
N ASP A 172 -10.42 -4.46 15.51
CA ASP A 172 -9.04 -4.93 15.51
C ASP A 172 -8.17 -4.19 16.55
N LEU A 173 -8.52 -2.95 16.89
CA LEU A 173 -7.90 -2.22 17.99
C LEU A 173 -8.44 -2.81 19.29
N GLU A 174 -7.58 -3.47 20.07
CA GLU A 174 -7.99 -3.86 21.42
C GLU A 174 -8.44 -2.61 22.18
N VAL A 175 -9.57 -2.70 22.87
CA VAL A 175 -9.98 -1.67 23.84
C VAL A 175 -8.93 -1.72 24.94
N THR A 176 -7.90 -0.88 24.83
CA THR A 176 -7.01 -0.59 25.95
C THR A 176 -7.83 0.22 26.96
N SER A 177 -8.49 -0.50 27.85
CA SER A 177 -9.02 0.02 29.11
C SER A 177 -7.88 0.31 30.08
#